data_AF-A0AA86Y5K7-F1
#
_entry.id   AF-A0AA86Y5K7-F1
#
_cell.length_a   1.000
_cell.length_b   1.000
_cell.length_c   1.000
_cell.angle_alpha   90.00
_cell.angle_beta   90.00
_cell.angle_gamma   90.00
#
_symmetry.space_group_name_H-M   'P 1'
#
loop_
_entity.id
_entity.type
_entity.pdbx_description
1 polymer ?
#
loop_
_entity_poly.entity_id
_entity_poly.type
_entity_poly.pdbx_seq_one_letter_code
_entity_poly.pdbx_strand_id
1 'polypeptide(L)'
;MTIGTHENIINAFFRIAAKKDARLITMAEIAAEAHISRQAIYQKHFRTIDEIIDEIHQIIYQNTYSILSNFDPSHSTLSEYIACELLHKLYQYLMIEDSSLIKY
;
A
#
# COMPACT_ATOMS: atom_id res chain seq x y z
N MET A 1 16.83 -11.25 6.34
CA MET A 1 15.65 -10.39 6.14
C MET A 1 15.80 -9.19 7.04
N THR A 2 15.96 -7.98 6.50
CA THR A 2 15.79 -6.74 7.26
C THR A 2 14.39 -6.25 6.94
N ILE A 3 13.45 -6.44 7.87
CA ILE A 3 12.01 -6.17 7.69
C ILE A 3 11.79 -4.75 7.11
N GLY A 4 12.57 -3.77 7.54
CA GLY A 4 12.48 -2.40 7.03
C GLY A 4 12.93 -2.20 5.56
N THR A 5 13.75 -3.07 4.97
CA THR A 5 14.18 -2.91 3.56
C THR A 5 13.08 -3.30 2.59
N HIS A 6 12.29 -4.33 2.92
CA HIS A 6 11.16 -4.79 2.10
C HIS A 6 10.06 -3.73 2.06
N GLU A 7 9.66 -3.24 3.23
CA GLU A 7 8.68 -2.17 3.38
C GLU A 7 9.14 -0.87 2.71
N ASN A 8 10.43 -0.53 2.80
CA ASN A 8 10.96 0.65 2.12
C ASN A 8 10.85 0.56 0.59
N ILE A 9 10.94 -0.64 -0.01
CA ILE A 9 10.73 -0.83 -1.45
C ILE A 9 9.27 -0.55 -1.83
N ILE A 10 8.32 -1.07 -1.05
CA ILE A 10 6.88 -0.83 -1.25
C ILE A 10 6.57 0.67 -1.09
N ASN A 11 7.11 1.30 -0.04
CA ASN A 11 6.93 2.74 0.19
C ASN A 11 7.55 3.59 -0.92
N ALA A 12 8.70 3.18 -1.48
CA ALA A 12 9.30 3.83 -2.64
C ALA A 12 8.39 3.75 -3.88
N PHE A 13 7.76 2.59 -4.12
CA PHE A 13 6.77 2.45 -5.18
C PHE A 13 5.62 3.47 -5.02
N PHE A 14 5.03 3.57 -3.83
CA PHE A 14 3.95 4.52 -3.57
C PHE A 14 4.38 5.99 -3.75
N ARG A 15 5.58 6.37 -3.28
CA ARG A 15 6.12 7.73 -3.48
C ARG A 15 6.28 8.09 -4.95
N ILE A 16 6.63 7.14 -5.79
CA ILE A 16 6.74 7.35 -7.25
C ILE A 16 5.34 7.40 -7.88
N ALA A 17 4.44 6.48 -7.50
CA ALA A 17 3.08 6.41 -8.01
C ALA A 17 2.24 7.66 -7.68
N ALA A 18 2.56 8.36 -6.58
CA ALA A 18 1.96 9.66 -6.27
C ALA A 18 2.32 10.77 -7.28
N LYS A 19 3.39 10.59 -8.06
CA LYS A 19 3.94 11.61 -8.97
C LYS A 19 3.73 11.26 -10.45
N LYS A 20 3.49 9.99 -10.78
CA LYS A 20 3.31 9.52 -12.17
C LYS A 20 2.48 8.24 -12.24
N ASP A 21 2.03 7.90 -13.44
CA ASP A 21 1.32 6.64 -13.71
C ASP A 21 2.13 5.42 -13.23
N ALA A 22 1.53 4.63 -12.35
CA ALA A 22 2.13 3.45 -11.73
C ALA A 22 2.60 2.41 -12.76
N ARG A 23 1.93 2.34 -13.93
CA ARG A 23 2.26 1.40 -15.02
C ARG A 23 3.59 1.73 -15.70
N LEU A 24 4.09 2.94 -15.51
CA LEU A 24 5.36 3.43 -16.09
C LEU A 24 6.52 3.36 -15.09
N ILE A 25 6.28 2.84 -13.88
CA ILE A 25 7.32 2.70 -12.86
C ILE A 25 8.28 1.58 -13.27
N THR A 26 9.56 1.76 -12.99
CA THR A 26 10.61 0.77 -13.26
C THR A 26 11.34 0.37 -11.98
N MET A 27 11.96 -0.81 -11.99
CA MET A 27 12.82 -1.28 -10.89
C MET A 27 14.01 -0.33 -10.64
N ALA A 28 14.48 0.40 -11.65
CA ALA A 28 15.55 1.36 -11.50
C ALA A 28 15.12 2.58 -10.67
N GLU A 29 13.92 3.09 -10.92
CA GLU A 29 13.36 4.21 -10.16
C GLU A 29 13.07 3.80 -8.72
N ILE A 30 12.51 2.61 -8.51
CA ILE A 30 12.26 2.06 -7.17
C ILE A 30 13.57 1.92 -6.39
N ALA A 31 14.61 1.37 -7.01
CA ALA A 31 15.93 1.24 -6.37
C ALA A 31 16.53 2.60 -5.98
N ALA A 32 16.42 3.59 -6.87
CA ALA A 32 16.89 4.94 -6.61
C ALA A 32 16.12 5.60 -5.44
N GLU A 33 14.79 5.51 -5.44
CA GLU A 33 13.92 6.09 -4.41
C GLU A 33 14.01 5.36 -3.06
N ALA A 34 14.35 4.06 -3.06
CA ALA A 34 14.58 3.27 -1.85
C ALA A 34 16.03 3.34 -1.34
N HIS A 35 16.93 4.04 -2.05
CA HIS A 35 18.36 4.15 -1.73
C HIS A 35 19.08 2.80 -1.57
N ILE A 36 18.76 1.84 -2.43
CA ILE A 36 19.38 0.51 -2.46
C ILE A 36 19.74 0.09 -3.88
N SER A 37 20.65 -0.87 -4.03
CA SER A 37 20.99 -1.36 -5.36
C SER A 37 19.86 -2.22 -5.93
N ARG A 38 19.65 -2.15 -7.25
CA ARG A 38 18.74 -3.05 -7.98
C ARG A 38 19.04 -4.53 -7.67
N GLN A 39 20.34 -4.87 -7.59
CA GLN A 39 20.78 -6.22 -7.29
C GLN A 39 20.35 -6.69 -5.90
N ALA A 40 20.35 -5.81 -4.90
CA ALA A 40 19.85 -6.14 -3.56
C ALA A 40 18.35 -6.43 -3.59
N ILE A 41 17.58 -5.69 -4.39
CA ILE A 41 16.14 -5.94 -4.58
C ILE A 41 15.93 -7.31 -5.24
N TYR A 42 16.59 -7.57 -6.38
CA TYR A 42 16.43 -8.82 -7.13
C TYR A 42 16.82 -10.06 -6.34
N GLN A 43 17.85 -9.97 -5.49
CA GLN A 43 18.36 -11.13 -4.75
C GLN A 43 17.54 -11.46 -3.50
N LYS A 44 16.87 -10.48 -2.90
CA LYS A 44 16.35 -10.62 -1.53
C LYS A 44 14.87 -10.24 -1.37
N HIS A 45 14.29 -9.53 -2.31
CA HIS A 45 12.97 -8.93 -2.17
C HIS A 45 12.05 -9.20 -3.36
N PHE A 46 12.36 -8.64 -4.53
CA PHE A 46 11.48 -8.68 -5.70
C PHE A 46 12.29 -8.86 -6.98
N ARG A 47 11.87 -9.79 -7.83
CA ARG A 47 12.50 -10.09 -9.13
C ARG A 47 11.95 -9.20 -10.24
N THR A 48 10.68 -8.83 -10.15
CA THR A 48 9.98 -8.01 -11.13
C THR A 48 9.18 -6.93 -10.43
N ILE A 49 8.74 -5.93 -11.20
CA ILE A 49 7.80 -4.93 -10.68
C ILE A 49 6.41 -5.54 -10.45
N ASP A 50 6.03 -6.56 -11.23
CA ASP A 50 4.76 -7.24 -11.06
C ASP A 50 4.66 -7.93 -9.69
N GLU A 51 5.75 -8.51 -9.19
CA GLU A 51 5.78 -9.09 -7.84
C GLU A 51 5.49 -8.04 -6.75
N ILE A 52 5.94 -6.79 -6.93
CA ILE A 52 5.64 -5.68 -6.02
C ILE A 52 4.15 -5.32 -6.09
N ILE A 53 3.62 -5.21 -7.31
CA ILE A 53 2.21 -4.87 -7.55
C ILE A 53 1.29 -5.94 -6.99
N ASP A 54 1.63 -7.22 -7.19
CA ASP A 54 0.88 -8.36 -6.67
C ASP A 54 0.86 -8.37 -5.14
N GLU A 55 2.00 -8.08 -4.50
CA GLU A 55 2.05 -7.98 -3.04
C GLU A 55 1.21 -6.81 -2.52
N ILE A 56 1.25 -5.64 -3.17
CA ILE A 56 0.38 -4.50 -2.83
C ILE A 56 -1.10 -4.89 -2.96
N HIS A 57 -1.48 -5.55 -4.05
CA HIS A 57 -2.84 -6.05 -4.24
C HIS A 57 -3.23 -7.04 -3.14
N GLN A 58 -2.34 -7.96 -2.76
CA GLN A 58 -2.60 -8.91 -1.68
C GLN A 58 -2.80 -8.20 -0.34
N ILE A 59 -1.96 -7.22 0.00
CA ILE A 59 -2.10 -6.44 1.25
C ILE A 59 -3.46 -5.73 1.27
N ILE A 60 -3.83 -5.04 0.20
CA ILE A 60 -5.13 -4.34 0.08
C ILE A 60 -6.28 -5.34 0.15
N TYR A 61 -6.17 -6.46 -0.55
CA TYR A 61 -7.19 -7.51 -0.58
C TYR A 61 -7.41 -8.09 0.81
N GLN A 62 -6.36 -8.49 1.52
CA GLN A 62 -6.48 -9.07 2.86
C GLN A 62 -7.09 -8.08 3.86
N ASN A 63 -6.65 -6.82 3.83
CA ASN A 63 -7.22 -5.78 4.69
C ASN A 63 -8.70 -5.56 4.41
N THR A 64 -9.08 -5.44 3.13
CA THR A 64 -10.47 -5.22 2.72
C THR A 64 -11.35 -6.45 3.02
N TYR A 65 -10.84 -7.64 2.71
CA TYR A 65 -11.54 -8.91 2.94
C TYR A 65 -11.78 -9.12 4.43
N SER A 66 -10.79 -8.87 5.30
CA SER A 66 -10.96 -9.04 6.75
C SER A 66 -12.05 -8.15 7.34
N ILE A 67 -12.32 -6.98 6.73
CA ILE A 67 -13.42 -6.10 7.12
C ILE A 67 -14.73 -6.68 6.59
N LEU A 68 -14.80 -6.93 5.28
CA LEU A 68 -16.03 -7.38 4.62
C LEU A 68 -16.47 -8.79 5.05
N SER A 69 -15.56 -9.65 5.49
CA SER A 69 -15.88 -10.99 5.99
C SER A 69 -16.70 -10.97 7.28
N ASN A 70 -16.70 -9.84 8.00
CA ASN A 70 -17.48 -9.64 9.23
C ASN A 70 -18.85 -9.01 8.96
N PHE A 71 -19.21 -8.79 7.70
CA PHE A 71 -20.52 -8.26 7.33
C PHE A 71 -21.64 -9.23 7.74
N ASP A 72 -22.59 -8.72 8.53
CA ASP A 72 -23.82 -9.43 8.87
C ASP A 72 -25.03 -8.66 8.29
N PRO A 73 -25.76 -9.24 7.32
CA PRO A 73 -26.92 -8.60 6.71
C PRO A 73 -28.11 -8.43 7.68
N SER A 74 -28.08 -9.06 8.85
CA SER A 74 -29.10 -8.90 9.90
C SER A 74 -28.96 -7.57 10.65
N HIS A 75 -27.78 -6.94 10.59
CA HIS A 75 -27.46 -5.73 11.35
C HIS A 75 -27.36 -4.46 10.49
N SER A 76 -27.08 -4.59 9.20
CA SER A 76 -26.97 -3.45 8.28
C SER A 76 -27.08 -3.89 6.82
N THR A 77 -27.37 -2.94 5.93
CA THR A 77 -27.15 -3.16 4.50
C THR A 77 -25.65 -3.16 4.19
N LEU A 78 -25.25 -3.80 3.09
CA LEU A 78 -23.86 -3.81 2.66
C LEU A 78 -23.30 -2.38 2.45
N SER A 79 -24.12 -1.47 1.92
CA SER A 79 -23.74 -0.07 1.71
C SER A 79 -23.47 0.68 3.02
N GLU A 80 -24.29 0.47 4.04
CA GLU A 80 -24.09 1.05 5.38
C GLU A 80 -22.83 0.47 6.04
N TYR A 81 -22.62 -0.85 5.93
CA TYR A 81 -21.44 -1.50 6.46
C TYR A 81 -20.14 -1.00 5.79
N ILE A 82 -20.14 -0.89 4.46
CA ILE A 82 -19.02 -0.31 3.71
C ILE A 82 -18.76 1.12 4.15
N ALA A 83 -19.80 1.94 4.35
CA ALA A 83 -19.64 3.32 4.77
C ALA A 83 -19.07 3.46 6.19
N CYS A 84 -19.58 2.68 7.13
CA CYS A 84 -19.19 2.78 8.54
C CYS A 84 -17.86 2.10 8.86
N GLU A 85 -17.55 0.97 8.21
CA GLU A 85 -16.37 0.17 8.58
C GLU A 85 -15.22 0.38 7.59
N LEU A 86 -15.48 0.25 6.28
CA LEU A 86 -14.43 0.30 5.26
C LEU A 86 -14.03 1.75 4.94
N LEU A 87 -14.99 2.60 4.58
CA LEU A 87 -14.72 4.01 4.26
C LEU A 87 -14.15 4.75 5.47
N HIS A 88 -14.70 4.52 6.67
CA HIS A 88 -14.17 5.11 7.90
C HIS A 88 -12.69 4.77 8.13
N LYS A 89 -12.30 3.49 8.00
CA LYS A 89 -10.90 3.07 8.10
C LYS A 89 -10.01 3.75 7.07
N LEU A 90 -10.46 3.85 5.82
CA LEU A 90 -9.71 4.55 4.76
C LEU A 90 -9.50 6.04 5.09
N TYR A 91 -10.51 6.72 5.63
CA TYR A 91 -10.38 8.11 6.06
C TYR A 91 -9.42 8.30 7.25
N GLN A 92 -9.37 7.36 8.19
CA GLN A 92 -8.40 7.40 9.29
C GLN A 92 -6.96 7.39 8.75
N TYR A 93 -6.66 6.56 7.75
CA TYR A 93 -5.34 6.54 7.12
C TYR A 93 -4.98 7.87 6.43
N LEU A 94 -5.94 8.49 5.72
CA LEU A 94 -5.73 9.77 5.05
C LEU A 94 -5.48 10.94 6.03
N MET A 95 -6.16 10.97 7.18
CA MET A 95 -5.97 12.04 8.18
C MET A 95 -4.67 11.91 8.98
N ILE A 96 -4.09 10.72 9.07
CA ILE A 96 -2.80 10.51 9.75
C ILE A 96 -1.63 11.03 8.89
N GLU A 97 -1.69 10.92 7.56
CA GLU A 97 -0.66 11.44 6.66
C GLU A 97 -0.60 12.99 6.63
N ASP A 98 -1.76 13.64 6.77
CA ASP A 98 -1.89 15.12 6.78
C ASP A 98 -1.35 15.77 8.06
N SER A 99 -1.20 15.00 9.15
CA SER A 99 -0.66 15.49 10.42
C SER A 99 0.84 15.85 10.35
N SER A 100 1.53 15.51 9.26
CA SER A 100 2.89 15.96 8.96
C SER A 100 2.97 17.38 8.35
N LEU A 101 1.82 17.96 7.96
CA LEU A 101 1.73 19.30 7.35
C LEU A 101 1.08 20.36 8.23
N ILE A 102 0.59 20.02 9.42
CA ILE A 102 0.01 21.00 10.34
C ILE A 102 1.02 21.34 11.45
N LYS A 103 1.94 22.26 11.12
CA LYS A 103 2.54 23.14 12.12
C LYS A 103 1.69 24.41 12.17
N TYR A 104 0.87 24.53 13.22
CA TYR A 104 0.45 25.85 13.72
C TYR A 104 1.46 26.31 14.78
#